data_AF-A0A8T4ST64-F1
#
_entry.id   AF-A0A8T4ST64-F1
#
_cell.length_a   1.000
_cell.length_b   1.000
_cell.length_c   1.000
_cell.angle_alpha   90.00
_cell.angle_beta   90.00
_cell.angle_gamma   90.00
#
_symmetry.space_group_name_H-M   'P 1'
#
loop_
_entity.id
_entity.type
_entity.pdbx_description
1 polymer ?
#
loop_
_entity_poly.entity_id
_entity_poly.type
_entity_poly.pdbx_seq_one_letter_code
_entity_poly.pdbx_strand_id
1 'polypeptide(L)'
;MEFIIDANILMSALIAREGRTYDLIFTERLKLFSVDKLLQELEKHRPEILAKSGLSEYEFDVFLAIISAKIEFVPYSEFEKFVPEAEKSSPDPNDTEYFALALKLNCGIWSNDKKLKTQNKVKVYSTEDLIKILQ
;
A
#
# COMPACT_ATOMS: atom_id res chain seq x y z
N MET A 1 -13.86 5.50 2.39
CA MET A 1 -12.90 5.38 3.51
C MET A 1 -11.51 5.65 2.99
N GLU A 2 -10.61 6.16 3.82
CA GLU A 2 -9.26 6.57 3.43
C GLU A 2 -8.22 5.63 4.05
N PHE A 3 -7.28 5.14 3.22
CA PHE A 3 -6.23 4.22 3.66
C PHE A 3 -4.90 4.51 2.99
N ILE A 4 -3.82 4.28 3.74
CA ILE A 4 -2.48 4.14 3.17
C ILE A 4 -2.34 2.73 2.63
N ILE A 5 -2.00 2.57 1.36
CA ILE A 5 -1.76 1.25 0.75
C ILE A 5 -0.27 0.93 0.77
N ASP A 6 0.06 -0.28 1.19
CA ASP A 6 1.41 -0.86 1.18
C ASP A 6 1.72 -1.49 -0.20
N ALA A 7 2.97 -1.40 -0.66
CA ALA A 7 3.46 -2.05 -1.87
C ALA A 7 3.15 -3.55 -1.92
N ASN A 8 3.23 -4.26 -0.79
CA ASN A 8 2.93 -5.70 -0.72
C ASN A 8 1.49 -6.04 -1.14
N ILE A 9 0.54 -5.13 -0.89
CA ILE A 9 -0.85 -5.30 -1.34
C ILE A 9 -0.93 -5.24 -2.87
N LEU A 10 -0.24 -4.28 -3.49
CA LEU A 10 -0.20 -4.12 -4.94
C LEU A 10 0.54 -5.27 -5.62
N MET A 11 1.66 -5.72 -5.06
CA MET A 11 2.37 -6.91 -5.55
C MET A 11 1.47 -8.15 -5.50
N SER A 12 0.75 -8.34 -4.40
CA SER A 12 -0.21 -9.45 -4.27
C SER A 12 -1.32 -9.36 -5.31
N ALA A 13 -1.86 -8.16 -5.57
CA ALA A 13 -2.90 -7.94 -6.57
C ALA A 13 -2.38 -8.20 -8.01
N LEU A 14 -1.16 -7.78 -8.31
CA LEU A 14 -0.49 -8.05 -9.59
C LEU A 14 -0.26 -9.54 -9.83
N ILE A 15 0.21 -10.26 -8.81
CA ILE A 15 0.49 -11.70 -8.91
C ILE A 15 -0.81 -12.50 -9.05
N ALA A 16 -1.84 -12.17 -8.27
CA ALA A 16 -3.12 -12.88 -8.31
C ALA A 16 -3.94 -12.56 -9.56
N ARG A 17 -3.82 -11.35 -10.13
CA ARG A 17 -4.53 -10.83 -11.32
C ARG A 17 -6.06 -10.71 -11.19
N GLU A 18 -6.65 -11.35 -10.19
CA GLU A 18 -8.06 -11.31 -9.87
C GLU A 18 -8.29 -11.55 -8.38
N GLY A 19 -9.53 -11.34 -7.93
CA GLY A 19 -9.96 -11.64 -6.58
C GLY A 19 -9.99 -10.43 -5.64
N ARG A 20 -10.27 -10.71 -4.37
CA ARG A 20 -10.76 -9.70 -3.42
C ARG A 20 -9.81 -8.52 -3.21
N THR A 21 -8.49 -8.75 -3.20
CA THR A 21 -7.51 -7.66 -3.09
C THR A 21 -7.57 -6.74 -4.30
N TYR A 22 -7.63 -7.31 -5.50
CA TYR A 22 -7.75 -6.57 -6.76
C TYR A 22 -9.05 -5.76 -6.78
N ASP A 23 -10.19 -6.39 -6.45
CA ASP A 23 -11.50 -5.73 -6.41
C ASP A 23 -11.54 -4.56 -5.41
N LEU A 24 -10.86 -4.71 -4.27
CA LEU A 24 -10.76 -3.66 -3.26
C LEU A 24 -9.93 -2.46 -3.72
N ILE A 25 -8.84 -2.67 -4.46
CA ILE A 25 -8.03 -1.54 -4.99
C ILE A 25 -8.87 -0.65 -5.90
N PHE A 26 -9.73 -1.26 -6.73
CA PHE A 26 -10.51 -0.56 -7.74
C PHE A 26 -11.91 -0.15 -7.28
N THR A 27 -12.28 -0.39 -6.03
CA THR A 27 -13.58 0.08 -5.53
C THR A 27 -13.60 1.60 -5.35
N GLU A 28 -14.74 2.22 -5.66
CA GLU A 28 -14.96 3.66 -5.41
C GLU A 28 -15.24 3.97 -3.93
N ARG A 29 -15.42 2.93 -3.10
CA ARG A 29 -15.61 3.09 -1.65
C ARG A 29 -14.32 3.40 -0.90
N LEU A 30 -13.16 3.18 -1.53
CA LEU A 30 -11.84 3.41 -0.94
C LEU A 30 -11.12 4.52 -1.69
N LYS A 31 -10.62 5.49 -0.93
CA LYS A 31 -9.63 6.45 -1.38
C LYS A 31 -8.27 6.00 -0.84
N LEU A 32 -7.32 5.80 -1.74
CA LEU A 32 -6.02 5.23 -1.42
C LEU A 32 -4.95 6.29 -1.53
N PHE A 33 -4.05 6.29 -0.55
CA PHE A 33 -2.87 7.15 -0.51
C PHE A 33 -1.62 6.31 -0.38
N SER A 34 -0.49 6.82 -0.85
CA SER A 34 0.80 6.18 -0.63
C SER A 34 1.94 7.19 -0.69
N VAL A 35 3.12 6.74 -0.28
CA VAL A 35 4.40 7.41 -0.49
C VAL A 35 5.00 7.01 -1.85
N ASP A 36 5.86 7.85 -2.42
CA ASP A 36 6.51 7.62 -3.72
C ASP A 36 7.35 6.34 -3.75
N LYS A 37 7.87 5.92 -2.58
CA LYS A 37 8.64 4.69 -2.41
C LYS A 37 7.90 3.44 -2.89
N LEU A 38 6.57 3.43 -2.84
CA LEU A 38 5.76 2.30 -3.32
C LEU A 38 6.02 1.96 -4.79
N LEU A 39 6.13 2.98 -5.66
CA LEU A 39 6.40 2.75 -7.09
C LEU A 39 7.83 2.25 -7.30
N GLN A 40 8.78 2.77 -6.53
CA GLN A 40 10.17 2.31 -6.56
C GLN A 40 10.28 0.83 -6.14
N GLU A 41 9.49 0.42 -5.16
CA GLU A 41 9.45 -0.96 -4.68
C GLU A 41 8.82 -1.91 -5.70
N LEU A 42 7.74 -1.50 -6.37
CA LEU A 42 7.16 -2.26 -7.49
C LEU A 42 8.17 -2.44 -8.62
N GLU A 43 8.86 -1.37 -9.03
CA GLU A 43 9.90 -1.43 -10.06
C GLU A 43 11.07 -2.33 -9.66
N LYS A 44 11.54 -2.21 -8.42
CA LYS A 44 12.62 -3.05 -7.89
C LYS A 44 12.28 -4.54 -7.96
N HIS A 45 11.02 -4.90 -7.72
CA HIS A 45 10.55 -6.28 -7.76
C HIS A 45 9.91 -6.68 -9.10
N ARG A 46 9.96 -5.82 -10.13
CA ARG A 46 9.38 -6.08 -11.46
C ARG A 46 9.74 -7.48 -12.01
N PRO A 47 11.02 -7.92 -12.03
CA PRO A 47 11.37 -9.24 -12.57
C PRO A 47 10.69 -10.39 -11.82
N GLU A 48 10.57 -10.28 -10.50
CA GLU A 48 9.90 -11.28 -9.66
C GLU A 48 8.39 -11.29 -9.91
N ILE A 49 7.79 -10.11 -10.02
CA ILE A 49 6.35 -9.97 -10.28
C ILE A 49 6.02 -10.55 -11.64
N LEU A 50 6.75 -10.22 -12.70
CA LEU A 50 6.54 -10.75 -14.05
C LEU A 50 6.67 -12.29 -14.06
N ALA A 51 7.71 -12.83 -13.41
CA ALA A 51 7.93 -14.27 -13.32
C ALA A 51 6.79 -15.01 -12.60
N LYS A 52 6.21 -14.42 -11.54
CA LYS A 52 5.13 -15.04 -10.75
C LYS A 52 3.74 -14.84 -11.35
N SER A 53 3.49 -13.70 -11.98
CA SER A 53 2.18 -13.31 -12.53
C SER A 53 1.96 -13.80 -13.97
N GLY A 54 3.05 -14.07 -14.71
CA GLY A 54 3.01 -14.34 -16.14
C GLY A 54 2.59 -13.11 -16.96
N LEU A 55 2.71 -11.90 -16.41
CA LEU A 55 2.48 -10.66 -17.15
C LEU A 55 3.64 -10.40 -18.12
N SER A 56 3.31 -9.75 -19.23
CA SER A 56 4.29 -9.08 -20.08
C SER A 56 4.72 -7.74 -19.46
N GLU A 57 5.88 -7.24 -19.88
CA GLU A 57 6.37 -5.90 -19.53
C GLU A 57 5.31 -4.82 -19.81
N TYR A 58 4.64 -4.92 -20.97
CA TYR A 58 3.59 -3.99 -21.37
C TYR A 58 2.39 -4.03 -20.42
N GLU A 59 1.92 -5.22 -20.02
CA GLU A 59 0.80 -5.32 -19.06
C GLU A 59 1.17 -4.75 -17.68
N PHE A 60 2.42 -4.93 -17.24
CA PHE A 60 2.91 -4.36 -16.01
C PHE A 60 2.95 -2.82 -16.08
N ASP A 61 3.45 -2.25 -17.17
CA ASP A 61 3.49 -0.80 -17.37
C ASP A 61 2.07 -0.19 -17.42
N VAL A 62 1.13 -0.86 -18.09
CA VAL A 62 -0.28 -0.47 -18.09
C VAL A 62 -0.85 -0.50 -16.67
N PHE A 63 -0.56 -1.55 -15.90
CA PHE A 63 -1.03 -1.63 -14.52
C PHE A 63 -0.45 -0.51 -13.66
N LEU A 64 0.85 -0.22 -13.77
CA LEU A 64 1.47 0.90 -13.06
C LEU A 64 0.80 2.23 -13.39
N ALA A 65 0.52 2.50 -14.67
CA ALA A 65 -0.18 3.71 -15.07
C ALA A 65 -1.58 3.83 -14.43
N ILE A 66 -2.32 2.72 -14.36
CA ILE A 66 -3.65 2.68 -13.73
C ILE A 66 -3.54 2.92 -12.21
N ILE A 67 -2.58 2.28 -11.53
CA ILE A 67 -2.34 2.44 -10.10
C ILE A 67 -1.92 3.88 -9.77
N SER A 68 -1.04 4.46 -10.57
CA SER A 68 -0.64 5.87 -10.45
C SER A 68 -1.82 6.84 -10.58
N ALA A 69 -2.85 6.47 -11.34
CA ALA A 69 -4.08 7.27 -11.44
C ALA A 69 -5.08 7.01 -10.29
N LYS A 70 -5.08 5.81 -9.70
CA LYS A 70 -6.03 5.42 -8.63
C LYS A 70 -5.56 5.84 -7.24
N ILE A 71 -4.25 5.90 -7.00
CA ILE A 71 -3.65 6.23 -5.69
C ILE A 71 -3.15 7.66 -5.68
N GLU A 72 -3.47 8.38 -4.62
CA GLU A 72 -2.94 9.71 -4.36
C GLU A 72 -1.56 9.60 -3.69
N PHE A 73 -0.51 9.90 -4.45
CA PHE A 73 0.86 9.89 -3.95
C PHE A 73 1.17 11.21 -3.24
N VAL A 74 1.61 11.10 -1.99
CA VAL A 74 1.95 12.24 -1.15
C VAL A 74 3.47 12.38 -1.10
N PRO A 75 4.03 13.55 -1.44
CA PRO A 75 5.48 13.79 -1.39
C PRO A 75 6.06 13.65 0.02
N TYR A 76 7.33 13.21 0.12
CA TYR A 76 8.02 13.05 1.41
C TYR A 76 8.08 14.32 2.26
N SER A 77 8.38 15.47 1.64
CA SER A 77 8.44 16.79 2.30
C SER A 77 7.14 17.16 3.03
N GLU A 78 6.04 16.55 2.63
CA GLU A 78 4.73 16.83 3.14
C GLU A 78 4.41 16.05 4.44
N PHE A 79 5.15 14.99 4.75
CA PHE A 79 4.99 14.17 5.97
C PHE A 79 6.30 13.94 6.76
N GLU A 80 7.44 14.44 6.30
CA GLU A 80 8.76 14.22 6.94
C GLU A 80 8.79 14.54 8.44
N LYS A 81 8.02 15.53 8.89
CA LYS A 81 7.93 15.91 10.31
C LYS A 81 7.38 14.81 11.22
N PHE A 82 6.67 13.82 10.67
CA PHE A 82 6.12 12.67 11.40
C PHE A 82 7.06 11.47 11.41
N VAL A 83 8.14 11.48 10.62
CA VAL A 83 9.10 10.36 10.53
C VAL A 83 9.70 10.01 11.90
N PRO A 84 10.16 10.97 12.74
CA PRO A 84 10.71 10.63 14.06
C PRO A 84 9.71 9.97 15.01
N GLU A 85 8.41 10.21 14.82
CA GLU A 85 7.35 9.54 15.59
C GLU A 85 7.03 8.16 14.99
N ALA A 86 7.06 8.06 13.66
CA ALA A 86 6.87 6.82 12.94
C ALA A 86 7.98 5.81 13.24
N GLU A 87 9.25 6.22 13.34
CA GLU A 87 10.38 5.34 13.68
C GLU A 87 10.21 4.64 15.05
N LYS A 88 9.53 5.30 15.99
CA LYS A 88 9.26 4.74 17.32
C LYS A 88 8.07 3.79 17.33
N SER A 89 7.18 3.94 16.35
CA SER A 89 5.89 3.26 16.28
C SER A 89 5.91 2.09 15.31
N SER A 90 6.65 2.21 14.21
CA SER A 90 6.74 1.19 13.18
C SER A 90 7.57 0.01 13.68
N PRO A 91 7.03 -1.22 13.63
CA PRO A 91 7.80 -2.42 13.96
C PRO A 91 8.76 -2.82 12.83
N ASP A 92 8.65 -2.22 11.65
CA ASP A 92 9.57 -2.39 10.53
C ASP A 92 10.17 -1.05 10.06
N PRO A 93 11.50 -0.89 10.05
CA PRO A 93 12.14 0.32 9.54
C PRO A 93 11.79 0.64 8.08
N ASN A 94 11.50 -0.37 7.26
CA ASN A 94 11.17 -0.17 5.84
C ASN A 94 9.78 0.47 5.67
N ASP A 95 8.89 0.29 6.63
CA ASP A 95 7.51 0.78 6.59
C ASP A 95 7.32 2.13 7.30
N THR A 96 8.41 2.71 7.81
CA THR A 96 8.39 3.99 8.54
C THR A 96 7.69 5.10 7.76
N GLU A 97 7.89 5.19 6.44
CA GLU A 97 7.26 6.22 5.61
C GLU A 97 5.73 6.04 5.51
N TYR A 98 5.24 4.80 5.40
CA TYR A 98 3.80 4.52 5.43
C TYR A 98 3.19 4.91 6.77
N PHE A 99 3.89 4.66 7.88
CA PHE A 99 3.48 5.07 9.22
C PHE A 99 3.49 6.59 9.38
N ALA A 100 4.52 7.28 8.89
CA ALA A 100 4.60 8.74 8.96
C ALA A 100 3.45 9.39 8.18
N LEU A 101 3.14 8.86 6.99
CA LEU A 101 2.01 9.31 6.19
C LEU A 101 0.65 9.01 6.88
N ALA A 102 0.51 7.83 7.48
CA ALA A 102 -0.68 7.45 8.23
C ALA A 102 -0.92 8.38 9.44
N LEU A 103 0.15 8.76 10.15
CA LEU A 103 0.09 9.73 11.25
C LEU A 103 -0.31 11.13 10.75
N LYS A 104 0.26 11.58 9.63
CA LYS A 104 -0.10 12.87 9.00
C LYS A 104 -1.59 12.93 8.66
N LEU A 105 -2.08 11.92 7.95
CA LEU A 105 -3.43 11.90 7.40
C LEU A 105 -4.46 11.33 8.39
N ASN A 106 -4.02 10.84 9.55
CA ASN A 106 -4.86 10.18 10.56
C ASN A 106 -5.72 9.05 9.96
N CYS A 107 -5.10 8.22 9.11
CA CYS A 107 -5.78 7.13 8.42
C CYS A 107 -5.10 5.78 8.70
N GLY A 108 -5.82 4.70 8.39
CA GLY A 108 -5.31 3.34 8.61
C GLY A 108 -4.35 2.90 7.49
N ILE A 109 -3.46 1.97 7.80
CA ILE A 109 -2.64 1.29 6.79
C ILE A 109 -3.36 0.01 6.37
N TRP A 110 -3.49 -0.20 5.07
CA TRP A 110 -3.89 -1.47 4.49
C TRP A 110 -2.63 -2.29 4.19
N SER A 111 -2.40 -3.32 5.01
CA SER A 111 -1.33 -4.29 4.80
C SER A 111 -1.74 -5.67 5.33
N ASN A 112 -1.28 -6.72 4.66
CA ASN A 112 -1.45 -8.09 5.11
C ASN A 112 -0.30 -8.56 6.01
N ASP A 113 0.74 -7.73 6.23
CA ASP A 113 1.82 -8.06 7.15
C ASP A 113 1.34 -8.00 8.61
N LYS A 114 1.38 -9.16 9.27
CA LYS A 114 1.00 -9.32 10.67
C LYS A 114 1.95 -8.59 11.60
N LYS A 115 3.21 -8.38 11.22
CA LYS A 115 4.20 -7.64 12.01
C LYS A 115 3.74 -6.21 12.26
N LEU A 116 3.14 -5.55 11.27
CA LEU A 116 2.64 -4.19 11.39
C LEU A 116 1.48 -4.03 12.39
N LYS A 117 0.77 -5.12 12.69
CA LYS A 117 -0.31 -5.16 13.69
C LYS A 117 0.18 -5.28 15.15
N THR A 118 1.48 -5.42 15.38
CA THR A 118 2.04 -5.58 16.74
C THR A 118 2.11 -4.28 17.55
N GLN A 119 2.00 -3.13 16.87
CA GLN A 119 1.90 -1.80 17.48
C GLN A 119 0.43 -1.32 17.57
N ASN A 120 0.17 -0.31 18.39
CA ASN A 120 -1.18 0.21 18.66
C ASN A 120 -1.40 1.69 18.28
N LYS A 121 -0.39 2.34 17.69
CA LYS A 121 -0.40 3.76 17.34
C LYS A 121 -1.18 4.04 16.05
N VAL A 122 -0.98 3.20 15.03
CA VAL A 122 -1.65 3.30 13.73
C VAL A 122 -2.50 2.06 13.52
N LYS A 123 -3.77 2.22 13.09
CA LYS A 123 -4.62 1.07 12.80
C LYS A 123 -4.16 0.41 11.51
N VAL A 124 -3.92 -0.90 11.56
CA VAL A 124 -3.54 -1.70 10.38
C VAL A 124 -4.66 -2.68 10.07
N TYR A 125 -5.12 -2.66 8.82
CA TYR A 125 -6.22 -3.48 8.33
C TYR A 125 -5.66 -4.48 7.32
N SER A 126 -6.00 -5.75 7.49
CA SER A 126 -5.79 -6.73 6.43
C SER A 126 -6.87 -6.60 5.36
N THR A 127 -6.64 -7.24 4.23
CA THR A 127 -7.66 -7.38 3.18
C THR A 127 -8.96 -7.97 3.74
N GLU A 128 -8.87 -8.97 4.61
CA GLU A 128 -10.04 -9.57 5.26
C GLU A 128 -10.79 -8.58 6.17
N ASP A 129 -10.07 -7.72 6.89
CA ASP A 129 -10.68 -6.70 7.73
C ASP A 129 -11.44 -5.68 6.89
N LEU A 130 -10.85 -5.22 5.78
CA LEU A 130 -11.50 -4.27 4.87
C LEU A 130 -12.76 -4.86 4.23
N ILE A 131 -12.73 -6.13 3.83
CA ILE A 131 -13.92 -6.79 3.28
C ILE A 131 -15.05 -6.79 4.31
N LYS A 132 -14.76 -7.13 5.57
CA LYS A 132 -15.78 -7.15 6.63
C LYS A 132 -16.37 -5.78 6.91
N ILE A 133 -15.60 -4.71 6.72
CA ILE A 133 -16.05 -3.33 6.97
C ILE A 133 -16.87 -2.79 5.78
N LEU A 134 -16.63 -3.29 4.57
CA LEU A 134 -17.29 -2.85 3.34
C LEU A 134 -18.49 -3.71 2.90
N GLN A 135 -18.76 -4.79 3.64
CA GLN A 135 -19.98 -5.61 3.55
C GLN A 135 -21.11 -4.99 4.37
#